data_AF-A0A9P0CZF5-F1
#
_entry.id   AF-A0A9P0CZF5-F1
#
_cell.length_a   1.000
_cell.length_b   1.000
_cell.length_c   1.000
_cell.angle_alpha   90.00
_cell.angle_beta   90.00
_cell.angle_gamma   90.00
#
_symmetry.space_group_name_H-M   'P 1'
#
loop_
_entity.id
_entity.type
_entity.pdbx_description
1 polymer ?
#
loop_
_entity_poly.entity_id
_entity_poly.type
_entity_poly.pdbx_seq_one_letter_code
_entity_poly.pdbx_strand_id
1 'polypeptide(L)'
;MIEICNGYVRYIQRAFGNRVFVVFVGYDQITTKSSERNRRCMHKNSDTVRMAPDSSTVMTLPASVTQDKFLGNSKNKSQLIKFLQEELKRANIMSEQSLADADVDIVLKAIESTSESYSNKVVIVSEDTDVLTMLAARTPPNLEVFLLMPPSARVPDVVYSSKILASRSSCLRSHIISICFHRMRHNLSIFLSRESNIRRFV
;
A
#
# COMPACT_ATOMS: atom_id res chain seq x y z
N MET A 1 -4.24 18.86 5.13
CA MET A 1 -3.49 17.58 5.09
C MET A 1 -3.56 16.79 6.40
N ILE A 2 -3.37 17.43 7.57
CA ILE A 2 -3.51 16.76 8.88
C ILE A 2 -4.87 16.03 9.03
N GLU A 3 -5.98 16.60 8.56
CA GLU A 3 -7.28 15.91 8.57
C GLU A 3 -7.30 14.62 7.73
N ILE A 4 -6.60 14.61 6.58
CA ILE A 4 -6.45 13.43 5.72
C ILE A 4 -5.63 12.37 6.45
N CYS A 5 -4.50 12.76 7.03
CA CYS A 5 -3.65 11.84 7.80
C CYS A 5 -4.39 11.29 9.03
N ASN A 6 -5.11 12.14 9.78
CA ASN A 6 -5.97 11.72 10.90
C ASN A 6 -7.13 10.83 10.45
N GLY A 7 -7.68 11.08 9.25
CA GLY A 7 -8.64 10.20 8.60
C GLY A 7 -8.04 8.81 8.36
N TYR A 8 -6.83 8.75 7.83
CA TYR A 8 -6.12 7.50 7.57
C TYR A 8 -5.76 6.73 8.85
N VAL A 9 -5.27 7.43 9.88
CA VAL A 9 -5.02 6.84 11.21
C VAL A 9 -6.30 6.25 11.79
N ARG A 10 -7.40 7.00 11.79
CA ARG A 10 -8.70 6.52 12.29
C ARG A 10 -9.21 5.32 11.50
N TYR A 11 -9.02 5.32 10.18
CA TYR A 11 -9.35 4.18 9.33
C TYR A 11 -8.57 2.93 9.75
N ILE A 12 -7.24 3.04 9.91
CA ILE A 12 -6.40 1.90 10.32
C ILE A 12 -6.85 1.36 11.67
N GLN A 13 -7.03 2.22 12.67
CA GLN A 13 -7.42 1.80 14.02
C GLN A 13 -8.79 1.12 14.03
N ARG A 14 -9.75 1.63 13.26
CA ARG A 14 -11.10 1.04 13.17
C ARG A 14 -11.13 -0.28 12.43
N ALA A 15 -10.37 -0.39 11.34
CA ALA A 15 -10.39 -1.57 10.48
C ALA A 15 -9.50 -2.71 11.00
N PHE A 16 -8.35 -2.38 11.61
CA PHE A 16 -7.30 -3.34 11.92
C PHE A 16 -6.86 -3.32 13.40
N GLY A 17 -7.36 -2.37 14.20
CA GLY A 17 -7.02 -2.24 15.61
C GLY A 17 -5.66 -1.59 15.86
N ASN A 18 -5.04 -1.95 17.00
CA ASN A 18 -3.86 -1.26 17.52
C ASN A 18 -2.53 -1.98 17.25
N ARG A 19 -2.57 -3.23 16.76
CA ARG A 19 -1.37 -4.03 16.45
C ARG A 19 -1.14 -4.06 14.94
N VAL A 20 -0.82 -2.90 14.40
CA VAL A 20 -0.68 -2.70 12.95
C VAL A 20 0.71 -2.18 12.64
N PHE A 21 1.27 -2.72 11.55
CA PHE A 21 2.49 -2.23 10.93
C PHE A 21 2.18 -1.81 9.50
N VAL A 22 2.56 -0.60 9.11
CA VAL A 22 2.29 -0.05 7.77
C VAL A 22 3.59 0.03 6.97
N VAL A 23 3.62 -0.59 5.79
CA VAL A 23 4.74 -0.46 4.84
C VAL A 23 4.32 0.49 3.72
N PHE A 24 5.07 1.57 3.53
CA PHE A 24 4.88 2.52 2.44
C PHE A 24 5.81 2.22 1.27
N VAL A 25 5.32 2.44 0.05
CA VAL A 25 6.13 2.30 -1.17
C VAL A 25 7.23 3.36 -1.22
N GLY A 26 8.41 2.92 -1.67
CA GLY A 26 9.59 3.76 -1.85
C GLY A 26 9.53 4.57 -3.13
N TYR A 27 9.92 5.84 -3.03
CA TYR A 27 9.79 6.76 -4.16
C TYR A 27 11.06 7.48 -4.58
N ASP A 28 12.13 7.37 -3.78
CA ASP A 28 13.32 8.21 -3.87
C ASP A 28 14.47 7.53 -4.65
N GLN A 29 14.36 6.24 -4.97
CA GLN A 29 15.35 5.46 -5.71
C GLN A 29 14.94 5.25 -7.18
N ILE A 30 15.92 5.25 -8.08
CA ILE A 30 15.72 4.75 -9.45
C ILE A 30 15.82 3.22 -9.42
N THR A 31 14.77 2.55 -9.89
CA THR A 31 14.61 1.10 -9.83
C THR A 31 14.24 0.56 -11.21
N THR A 32 14.20 -0.76 -11.34
CA THR A 32 13.70 -1.43 -12.56
C THR A 32 12.24 -1.05 -12.89
N LYS A 33 11.45 -0.61 -11.89
CA LYS A 33 10.08 -0.12 -12.07
C LYS A 33 10.00 1.38 -12.37
N SER A 34 11.12 2.12 -12.42
CA SER A 34 11.11 3.58 -12.66
C SER A 34 10.58 3.97 -14.04
N SER A 35 10.85 3.17 -15.08
CA SER A 35 10.33 3.41 -16.43
C SER A 35 8.80 3.32 -16.46
N GLU A 36 8.25 2.26 -15.89
CA GLU A 36 6.80 2.04 -15.77
C GLU A 36 6.15 3.11 -14.88
N ARG A 37 6.82 3.51 -13.79
CA ARG A 37 6.35 4.60 -12.94
C ARG A 37 6.32 5.93 -13.67
N ASN A 38 7.36 6.25 -14.43
CA ASN A 38 7.38 7.44 -15.29
C ASN A 38 6.27 7.38 -16.33
N ARG A 39 6.04 6.23 -16.99
CA ARG A 39 4.94 6.05 -17.94
C ARG A 39 3.57 6.37 -17.32
N ARG A 40 3.32 5.97 -16.06
CA ARG A 40 2.07 6.31 -15.34
C ARG A 40 1.96 7.80 -14.98
N CYS A 41 3.11 8.47 -14.85
CA CYS A 41 3.21 9.89 -14.52
C CYS A 41 3.32 10.82 -15.75
N MET A 42 3.60 10.30 -16.95
CA MET A 42 3.86 11.08 -18.18
C MET A 42 2.72 12.01 -18.62
N HIS A 43 1.51 11.86 -18.09
CA HIS A 43 0.37 12.77 -18.34
C HIS A 43 0.03 13.68 -17.16
N LYS A 44 0.82 13.65 -16.08
CA LYS A 44 0.57 14.36 -14.83
C LYS A 44 1.71 15.34 -14.57
N ASN A 45 1.84 16.35 -15.43
CA ASN A 45 2.72 17.49 -15.15
C ASN A 45 2.14 18.26 -13.96
N SER A 46 2.77 18.13 -12.81
CA SER A 46 2.43 18.87 -11.60
C SER A 46 3.70 19.39 -10.98
N ASP A 47 3.70 20.70 -10.70
CA ASP A 47 4.75 21.32 -9.90
C ASP A 47 4.84 20.65 -8.53
N THR A 48 6.05 20.66 -7.98
CA THR A 48 6.28 20.22 -6.60
C THR A 48 5.60 21.23 -5.69
N VAL A 49 4.64 20.78 -4.89
CA VAL A 49 3.94 21.66 -3.96
C VAL A 49 4.84 21.85 -2.75
N ARG A 50 5.14 23.10 -2.40
CA ARG A 50 5.86 23.39 -1.15
C ARG A 50 4.96 23.02 0.03
N MET A 51 5.37 21.99 0.75
CA MET A 51 4.81 21.65 2.05
C MET A 51 5.64 22.35 3.12
N ALA A 52 5.24 23.57 3.48
CA ALA A 52 5.86 24.28 4.59
C ALA A 52 5.05 24.02 5.87
N PRO A 53 5.72 23.81 7.02
CA PRO A 53 5.07 23.95 8.30
C PRO A 53 4.89 25.44 8.55
N ASP A 54 3.81 26.05 8.07
CA ASP A 54 3.39 27.28 8.73
C ASP A 54 2.94 26.91 10.15
N SER A 55 3.16 27.83 11.09
CA SER A 55 3.00 27.64 12.54
C SER A 55 1.53 27.44 12.97
N SER A 56 0.66 26.92 12.10
CA SER A 56 -0.77 26.74 12.37
C SER A 56 -1.34 25.44 11.80
N THR A 57 -0.64 24.31 11.82
CA THR A 57 -1.28 22.96 11.63
C THR A 57 -2.14 22.76 10.36
N VAL A 58 -2.11 23.66 9.38
CA VAL A 58 -2.92 23.58 8.16
C VAL A 58 -2.03 23.79 6.95
N MET A 59 -1.46 22.69 6.49
CA MET A 59 -0.86 22.65 5.17
C MET A 59 -1.99 22.72 4.11
N THR A 60 -2.08 23.87 3.44
CA THR A 60 -3.06 24.17 2.39
C THR A 60 -2.46 23.83 1.02
N LEU A 61 -3.07 22.92 0.29
CA LEU A 61 -2.76 22.74 -1.14
C LEU A 61 -3.18 24.02 -1.87
N PRO A 62 -2.35 24.61 -2.75
CA PRO A 62 -2.80 25.72 -3.57
C PRO A 62 -4.08 25.34 -4.30
N ALA A 63 -5.07 26.22 -4.36
CA ALA A 63 -6.39 25.95 -4.98
C ALA A 63 -6.30 25.47 -6.45
N SER A 64 -5.15 25.70 -7.11
CA SER A 64 -4.85 25.25 -8.47
C SER A 64 -4.41 23.78 -8.60
N VAL A 65 -4.13 23.08 -7.49
CA VAL A 65 -3.60 21.71 -7.50
C VAL A 65 -4.69 20.70 -7.13
N THR A 66 -5.21 20.01 -8.15
CA THR A 66 -6.12 18.86 -7.97
C THR A 66 -5.40 17.68 -7.31
N GLN A 67 -6.13 16.83 -6.59
CA GLN A 67 -5.60 15.59 -6.00
C GLN A 67 -4.85 14.71 -7.01
N ASP A 68 -5.36 14.56 -8.23
CA ASP A 68 -4.72 13.73 -9.26
C ASP A 68 -3.35 14.25 -9.70
N LYS A 69 -3.20 15.58 -9.78
CA LYS A 69 -1.92 16.25 -10.07
C LYS A 69 -0.97 16.09 -8.89
N PHE A 70 -1.47 16.32 -7.68
CA PHE A 70 -0.71 16.14 -6.45
C PHE A 70 -0.14 14.71 -6.32
N LEU A 71 -1.00 13.69 -6.46
CA LEU A 71 -0.64 12.27 -6.47
C LEU A 71 -0.05 11.81 -7.82
N GLY A 72 0.22 12.71 -8.75
CA GLY A 72 0.98 12.43 -9.96
C GLY A 72 2.48 12.59 -9.75
N ASN A 73 2.88 13.43 -8.80
CA ASN A 73 4.27 13.81 -8.56
C ASN A 73 4.90 12.94 -7.46
N SER A 74 6.07 12.35 -7.75
CA SER A 74 6.78 11.47 -6.81
C SER A 74 7.23 12.17 -5.53
N LYS A 75 7.73 13.40 -5.63
CA LYS A 75 8.18 14.20 -4.47
C LYS A 75 7.02 14.54 -3.54
N ASN A 76 5.88 14.92 -4.10
CA ASN A 76 4.65 15.19 -3.36
C ASN A 76 4.19 13.94 -2.58
N LYS A 77 4.26 12.76 -3.21
CA LYS A 77 3.95 11.50 -2.52
C LYS A 77 4.94 11.17 -1.41
N SER A 78 6.25 11.33 -1.64
CA SER A 78 7.27 11.11 -0.62
C SER A 78 7.03 12.04 0.59
N GLN A 79 6.67 13.30 0.36
CA GLN A 79 6.32 14.24 1.44
C GLN A 79 5.04 13.82 2.18
N LEU A 80 3.98 13.43 1.46
CA LEU A 80 2.76 12.92 2.09
C LEU A 80 3.03 11.69 2.96
N ILE A 81 3.88 10.76 2.52
CA ILE A 81 4.28 9.59 3.31
C ILE A 81 4.96 10.04 4.60
N LYS A 82 5.89 11.00 4.56
CA LYS A 82 6.55 11.52 5.77
C LYS A 82 5.54 12.05 6.79
N PHE A 83 4.58 12.87 6.34
CA PHE A 83 3.50 13.34 7.22
C PHE A 83 2.65 12.21 7.78
N LEU A 84 2.29 11.21 6.95
CA LEU A 84 1.54 10.04 7.42
C LEU A 84 2.32 9.23 8.46
N GLN A 85 3.61 9.01 8.25
CA GLN A 85 4.48 8.30 9.20
C GLN A 85 4.55 9.04 10.55
N GLU A 86 4.62 10.37 10.53
CA GLU A 86 4.58 11.17 11.76
C GLU A 86 3.25 11.03 12.51
N GLU A 87 2.11 11.12 11.82
CA GLU A 87 0.79 10.95 12.48
C GLU A 87 0.57 9.51 12.97
N LEU A 88 0.97 8.50 12.18
CA LEU A 88 0.93 7.10 12.59
C LEU A 88 1.76 6.89 13.85
N LYS A 89 2.97 7.44 13.89
CA LYS A 89 3.84 7.40 15.07
C LYS A 89 3.19 8.05 16.29
N ARG A 90 2.55 9.22 16.14
CA ARG A 90 1.80 9.88 17.24
C ARG A 90 0.64 9.02 17.74
N ALA A 91 0.05 8.20 16.87
CA ALA A 91 -1.01 7.26 17.20
C ALA A 91 -0.49 5.88 17.69
N ASN A 92 0.83 5.75 17.95
CA ASN A 92 1.50 4.50 18.31
C ASN A 92 1.37 3.36 17.28
N ILE A 93 1.23 3.71 15.99
CA ILE A 93 1.24 2.76 14.87
C ILE A 93 2.64 2.78 14.25
N MET A 94 3.25 1.60 14.12
CA MET A 94 4.56 1.48 13.50
C MET A 94 4.43 1.54 11.98
N SER A 95 5.42 2.18 11.34
CA SER A 95 5.46 2.24 9.89
C SER A 95 6.87 2.41 9.36
N GLU A 96 7.13 1.84 8.19
CA GLU A 96 8.38 1.96 7.44
C GLU A 96 8.10 2.35 6.00
N GLN A 97 9.08 2.95 5.34
CA GLN A 97 9.04 3.22 3.90
C GLN A 97 10.10 2.36 3.21
N SER A 98 9.66 1.58 2.23
CA SER A 98 10.52 0.76 1.39
C SER A 98 11.50 1.59 0.58
N LEU A 99 12.61 0.99 0.15
CA LEU A 99 13.55 1.66 -0.77
C LEU A 99 12.96 1.79 -2.18
N ALA A 100 12.21 0.77 -2.61
CA ALA A 100 11.67 0.63 -3.95
C ALA A 100 10.20 0.24 -3.89
N ASP A 101 9.90 -1.06 -3.89
CA ASP A 101 8.55 -1.58 -3.77
C ASP A 101 8.29 -2.13 -2.38
N ALA A 102 7.04 -2.05 -1.92
CA ALA A 102 6.61 -2.55 -0.63
C ALA A 102 6.36 -4.07 -0.63
N ASP A 103 6.21 -4.70 -1.80
CA ASP A 103 5.77 -6.09 -1.91
C ASP A 103 6.67 -7.09 -1.18
N VAL A 104 7.99 -6.92 -1.30
CA VAL A 104 8.96 -7.81 -0.65
C VAL A 104 9.05 -7.47 0.84
N ASP A 105 9.11 -6.18 1.16
CA ASP A 105 9.31 -5.71 2.53
C ASP A 105 8.14 -6.10 3.44
N ILE A 106 6.90 -6.01 2.95
CA ILE A 106 5.71 -6.42 3.72
C ILE A 106 5.68 -7.92 3.98
N VAL A 107 6.11 -8.75 3.02
CA VAL A 107 6.20 -10.20 3.19
C VAL A 107 7.31 -10.56 4.18
N LEU A 108 8.49 -9.94 4.06
CA LEU A 108 9.60 -10.19 4.98
C LEU A 108 9.25 -9.76 6.41
N LYS A 109 8.63 -8.59 6.58
CA LYS A 109 8.17 -8.10 7.89
C LYS A 109 7.11 -9.03 8.50
N ALA A 110 6.22 -9.60 7.68
CA ALA A 110 5.23 -10.56 8.16
C ALA A 110 5.86 -11.89 8.60
N ILE A 111 6.86 -12.38 7.88
CA ILE A 111 7.62 -13.59 8.23
C ILE A 111 8.37 -13.37 9.56
N GLU A 112 9.08 -12.25 9.69
CA GLU A 112 9.77 -11.83 10.92
C GLU A 112 8.78 -11.78 12.10
N SER A 113 7.68 -11.05 11.94
CA SER A 113 6.65 -10.93 12.98
C SER A 113 6.03 -12.27 13.38
N THR A 114 5.86 -13.19 12.42
CA THR A 114 5.33 -14.55 12.67
C THR A 114 6.34 -15.40 13.43
N SER A 115 7.63 -15.24 13.14
CA SER A 115 8.69 -15.98 13.83
C SER A 115 8.89 -15.53 15.27
N GLU A 116 8.68 -14.24 15.55
CA GLU A 116 8.75 -13.68 16.91
C GLU A 116 7.48 -13.96 17.72
N SER A 117 6.33 -14.07 17.06
CA SER A 117 5.04 -14.30 17.69
C SER A 117 4.67 -15.79 17.74
N TYR A 118 5.02 -16.47 18.82
CA TYR A 118 4.66 -17.89 19.02
C TYR A 118 3.14 -18.20 19.03
N SER A 119 2.28 -17.18 19.21
CA SER A 119 0.82 -17.35 19.37
C SER A 119 -0.05 -16.49 18.45
N ASN A 120 0.49 -15.45 17.81
CA ASN A 120 -0.32 -14.51 17.02
C ASN A 120 -0.25 -14.86 15.54
N LYS A 121 -1.42 -14.95 14.90
CA LYS A 121 -1.49 -15.03 13.44
C LYS A 121 -1.15 -13.67 12.85
N VAL A 122 -0.24 -13.65 11.89
CA VAL A 122 0.09 -12.44 11.12
C VAL A 122 -0.70 -12.45 9.82
N VAL A 123 -1.35 -11.32 9.53
CA VAL A 123 -2.16 -11.11 8.33
C VAL A 123 -1.60 -9.91 7.58
N ILE A 124 -1.21 -10.14 6.33
CA ILE A 124 -0.91 -9.09 5.35
C ILE A 124 -2.23 -8.64 4.73
N VAL A 125 -2.43 -7.35 4.55
CA VAL A 125 -3.57 -6.80 3.81
C VAL A 125 -3.03 -6.12 2.56
N SER A 126 -3.34 -6.67 1.38
CA SER A 126 -2.89 -6.11 0.09
C SER A 126 -3.85 -6.48 -1.03
N GLU A 127 -4.04 -5.55 -1.97
CA GLU A 127 -4.75 -5.81 -3.24
C GLU A 127 -3.81 -6.32 -4.35
N ASP A 128 -2.49 -6.28 -4.13
CA ASP A 128 -1.52 -6.65 -5.15
C ASP A 128 -1.30 -8.18 -5.20
N THR A 129 -1.43 -8.76 -6.40
CA THR A 129 -1.22 -10.19 -6.63
C THR A 129 0.27 -10.55 -6.60
N ASP A 130 1.16 -9.58 -6.81
CA ASP A 130 2.61 -9.79 -6.65
C ASP A 130 2.94 -10.13 -5.19
N VAL A 131 2.22 -9.58 -4.21
CA VAL A 131 2.35 -9.94 -2.79
C VAL A 131 1.95 -11.39 -2.53
N LEU A 132 0.88 -11.88 -3.15
CA LEU A 132 0.46 -13.29 -3.06
C LEU A 132 1.57 -14.22 -3.59
N THR A 133 2.17 -13.84 -4.72
CA THR A 133 3.27 -14.59 -5.34
C THR A 133 4.52 -14.59 -4.45
N MET A 134 4.89 -13.42 -3.92
CA MET A 134 6.02 -13.29 -2.98
C MET A 134 5.78 -14.09 -1.69
N LEU A 135 4.55 -14.11 -1.18
CA LEU A 135 4.19 -14.87 0.01
C LEU A 135 4.40 -16.38 -0.20
N ALA A 136 3.94 -16.91 -1.34
CA ALA A 136 4.12 -18.33 -1.68
C ALA A 136 5.60 -18.71 -1.87
N ALA A 137 6.39 -17.80 -2.44
CA ALA A 137 7.80 -18.04 -2.74
C ALA A 137 8.71 -17.93 -1.52
N ARG A 138 8.43 -17.01 -0.59
CA ARG A 138 9.38 -16.64 0.49
C ARG A 138 9.01 -17.18 1.87
N THR A 139 7.77 -17.61 2.11
CA THR A 139 7.39 -18.08 3.45
C THR A 139 8.00 -19.46 3.74
N PRO A 140 8.80 -19.61 4.82
CA PRO A 140 9.33 -20.90 5.23
C PRO A 140 8.21 -21.91 5.53
N PRO A 141 8.40 -23.22 5.25
CA PRO A 141 7.36 -24.22 5.41
C PRO A 141 6.90 -24.42 6.87
N ASN A 142 7.73 -24.05 7.84
CA ASN A 142 7.44 -24.10 9.26
C ASN A 142 6.65 -22.88 9.77
N LEU A 143 6.48 -21.84 8.95
CA LEU A 143 5.72 -20.64 9.28
C LEU A 143 4.41 -20.59 8.49
N GLU A 144 3.45 -19.82 9.00
CA GLU A 144 2.19 -19.58 8.31
C GLU A 144 1.80 -18.11 8.41
N VAL A 145 1.72 -17.49 7.23
CA VAL A 145 1.33 -16.10 7.07
C VAL A 145 0.07 -16.07 6.22
N PHE A 146 -0.86 -15.19 6.57
CA PHE A 146 -2.11 -15.02 5.85
C PHE A 146 -2.05 -13.75 5.00
N LEU A 147 -2.64 -13.79 3.81
CA LEU A 147 -2.91 -12.60 2.99
C LEU A 147 -4.42 -12.42 2.90
N LEU A 148 -4.93 -11.30 3.39
CA LEU A 148 -6.25 -10.80 3.12
C LEU A 148 -6.18 -9.89 1.89
N MET A 149 -6.83 -10.31 0.81
CA MET A 149 -7.11 -9.44 -0.33
C MET A 149 -8.48 -8.81 -0.14
N PRO A 150 -8.56 -7.48 0.08
CA PRO A 150 -9.83 -6.77 0.24
C PRO A 150 -10.74 -6.94 -0.98
N PRO A 151 -12.04 -6.64 -0.85
CA PRO A 151 -12.99 -6.93 -1.89
C PRO A 151 -12.74 -6.01 -3.07
N SER A 152 -12.53 -6.60 -4.23
CA SER A 152 -12.53 -5.86 -5.49
C SER A 152 -13.93 -5.89 -6.10
N ALA A 153 -14.19 -5.05 -7.10
CA ALA A 153 -15.48 -4.99 -7.80
C ALA A 153 -15.96 -6.34 -8.38
N ARG A 154 -15.10 -7.36 -8.43
CA ARG A 154 -15.35 -8.67 -9.04
C ARG A 154 -15.18 -9.85 -8.08
N VAL A 155 -14.61 -9.64 -6.90
CA VAL A 155 -14.21 -10.74 -6.01
C VAL A 155 -14.51 -10.32 -4.56
N PRO A 156 -15.20 -11.16 -3.78
CA PRO A 156 -15.38 -10.93 -2.34
C PRO A 156 -14.02 -10.97 -1.62
N ASP A 157 -14.01 -10.68 -0.32
CA ASP A 157 -12.81 -10.85 0.49
C ASP A 157 -12.25 -12.27 0.37
N VAL A 158 -10.97 -12.39 0.00
CA VAL A 158 -10.29 -13.68 -0.09
C VAL A 158 -9.10 -13.70 0.85
N VAL A 159 -9.03 -14.75 1.67
CA VAL A 159 -7.88 -15.02 2.54
C VAL A 159 -7.08 -16.19 1.98
N TYR A 160 -5.79 -15.97 1.79
CA TYR A 160 -4.83 -17.00 1.37
C TYR A 160 -3.90 -17.36 2.52
N SER A 161 -3.62 -18.65 2.73
CA SER A 161 -2.58 -19.13 3.66
C SER A 161 -1.34 -19.53 2.87
N SER A 162 -0.17 -19.08 3.31
CA SER A 162 1.12 -19.46 2.72
C SER A 162 1.33 -20.98 2.66
N LYS A 163 0.85 -21.74 3.65
CA LYS A 163 0.95 -23.22 3.67
C LYS A 163 0.07 -23.86 2.59
N ILE A 164 -1.16 -23.38 2.41
CA ILE A 164 -2.07 -23.88 1.37
C ILE A 164 -1.51 -23.57 -0.01
N LEU A 165 -0.93 -22.38 -0.19
CA LEU A 165 -0.23 -22.03 -1.43
C LEU A 165 0.96 -22.98 -1.67
N ALA A 166 1.79 -23.20 -0.66
CA ALA A 166 2.97 -24.07 -0.77
C ALA A 166 2.63 -25.54 -1.08
N SER A 167 1.57 -26.09 -0.49
CA SER A 167 1.15 -27.48 -0.74
C SER A 167 0.64 -27.66 -2.16
N ARG A 168 -0.14 -26.70 -2.67
CA ARG A 168 -0.59 -26.64 -4.07
C ARG A 168 0.55 -26.34 -5.05
N SER A 169 1.63 -25.74 -4.57
CA SER A 169 2.82 -25.38 -5.35
C SER A 169 3.91 -26.47 -5.35
N SER A 170 3.67 -27.64 -4.75
CA SER A 170 4.62 -28.77 -4.80
C SER A 170 4.96 -29.20 -6.23
N CYS A 171 4.08 -28.95 -7.21
CA CYS A 171 4.35 -29.10 -8.65
C CYS A 171 4.93 -27.83 -9.34
N LEU A 172 4.94 -26.68 -8.66
CA LEU A 172 5.38 -25.37 -9.20
C LEU A 172 6.77 -24.95 -8.71
N ARG A 173 7.34 -25.62 -7.70
CA ARG A 173 8.71 -25.33 -7.19
C ARG A 173 9.82 -25.52 -8.24
N SER A 174 9.55 -26.21 -9.34
CA SER A 174 10.49 -26.39 -10.46
C SER A 174 10.22 -25.47 -11.66
N HIS A 175 9.14 -24.69 -11.65
CA HIS A 175 8.77 -23.80 -12.74
C HIS A 175 8.27 -22.48 -12.16
N ILE A 176 9.18 -21.52 -11.96
CA ILE A 176 8.83 -20.10 -11.78
C ILE A 176 8.27 -19.63 -13.12
N ILE A 177 6.99 -19.94 -13.40
CA ILE A 177 6.26 -19.30 -14.48
C ILE A 177 5.56 -18.10 -13.86
N SER A 178 6.26 -16.96 -13.82
CA SER A 178 5.59 -15.66 -13.75
C SER A 178 4.83 -15.48 -15.06
N ILE A 179 3.62 -16.03 -15.15
CA ILE A 179 2.67 -15.62 -16.18
C ILE A 179 2.18 -14.25 -15.75
N CYS A 180 2.95 -13.23 -16.14
CA CYS A 180 2.53 -11.85 -16.15
C CYS A 180 1.30 -11.75 -17.06
N PHE A 181 0.10 -11.99 -16.50
CA PHE A 181 -1.14 -11.70 -17.21
C PHE A 181 -1.25 -10.18 -17.32
N HIS A 182 -0.82 -9.68 -18.48
CA HIS A 182 -1.22 -8.38 -19.00
C HIS A 182 -2.75 -8.27 -18.87
N ARG A 183 -3.24 -7.48 -17.91
CA ARG A 183 -4.58 -6.89 -18.01
C ARG A 183 -4.46 -5.38 -18.03
N MET A 184 -4.24 -4.88 -19.24
CA MET A 184 -4.44 -3.50 -19.63
C MET A 184 -5.82 -2.99 -19.22
N ARG A 185 -5.83 -1.76 -18.71
CA ARG A 185 -6.86 -0.71 -18.83
C ARG A 185 -8.32 -1.17 -18.80
N HIS A 186 -8.98 -0.94 -17.66
CA HIS A 186 -10.17 -0.08 -17.54
C HIS A 186 -10.67 -0.23 -16.10
N ASN A 187 -10.61 0.86 -15.31
CA ASN A 187 -11.58 1.20 -14.26
C ASN A 187 -11.08 2.37 -13.39
N LEU A 188 -10.75 3.47 -14.04
CA LEU A 188 -10.63 4.76 -13.37
C LEU A 188 -12.03 5.39 -13.10
N SER A 189 -13.13 4.83 -13.65
CA SER A 189 -14.48 5.39 -13.46
C SER A 189 -15.23 4.83 -12.24
N ILE A 190 -14.86 3.66 -11.70
CA ILE A 190 -15.60 3.04 -10.59
C ILE A 190 -15.28 3.72 -9.24
N PHE A 191 -14.05 4.24 -9.08
CA PHE A 191 -13.65 4.93 -7.85
C PHE A 191 -14.37 6.28 -7.68
N LEU A 192 -14.70 6.97 -8.78
CA LEU A 192 -15.42 8.25 -8.76
C LEU A 192 -16.95 8.09 -8.62
N SER A 193 -17.51 6.91 -8.88
CA SER A 193 -18.96 6.67 -8.77
C SER A 193 -19.42 6.31 -7.35
N ARG A 194 -18.50 5.95 -6.44
CA ARG A 194 -18.85 5.56 -5.06
C ARG A 194 -18.72 6.69 -4.04
N GLU A 195 -18.25 7.87 -4.43
CA GLU A 195 -18.31 9.11 -3.63
C GLU A 195 -19.51 10.01 -3.95
N SER A 196 -20.65 9.44 -4.33
CA SER A 196 -21.90 10.22 -4.42
C SER A 196 -22.48 10.67 -3.07
N ASN A 197 -21.79 10.44 -1.94
CA ASN A 197 -22.24 10.85 -0.61
C ASN A 197 -21.29 11.78 0.16
N ILE A 198 -20.30 12.38 -0.52
CA ILE A 198 -19.57 13.56 -0.01
C ILE A 198 -19.86 14.76 -0.92
N ARG A 199 -21.15 14.97 -1.19
CA ARG A 199 -21.69 16.24 -1.71
C ARG A 199 -22.44 16.93 -0.59
N ARG A 200 -21.70 17.55 0.33
CA ARG A 200 -22.15 18.65 1.21
C ARG A 200 -21.02 18.98 2.15
N PHE A 201 -20.09 19.80 1.70
CA PHE A 201 -19.57 20.92 2.49
C PHE A 201 -19.24 22.00 1.47
N VAL A 202 -20.04 23.08 1.54
CA VAL A 202 -19.81 24.37 0.90
C VAL A 202 -18.59 25.01 1.53
#